data_AF-A0A259HDF3-F1
#
_entry.id   AF-A0A259HDF3-F1
#
_cell.length_a   1.000
_cell.length_b   1.000
_cell.length_c   1.000
_cell.angle_alpha   90.00
_cell.angle_beta   90.00
_cell.angle_gamma   90.00
#
_symmetry.space_group_name_H-M   'P 1'
#
loop_
_entity.id
_entity.type
_entity.pdbx_description
1 polymer ?
#
loop_
_entity_poly.entity_id
_entity_poly.type
_entity_poly.pdbx_seq_one_letter_code
_entity_poly.pdbx_strand_id
1 'polypeptide(L)' 'SPGAKPIQTTADLPGFWRGSWRDVVKDMKGRYPRHRWPDEPWAEDPSLKTKNAFNATKRT' A
#
# COMPACT_ATOMS: atom_id res chain seq x y z
N SER A 1 3.64 -8.34 1.15
CA SER A 1 4.84 -7.50 0.93
C SER A 1 5.40 -7.73 -0.47
N PRO A 2 6.03 -6.73 -1.13
CA PRO A 2 6.74 -6.92 -2.40
C PRO A 2 7.78 -8.06 -2.39
N GLY A 3 8.27 -8.47 -1.22
CA GLY A 3 9.16 -9.63 -1.07
C GLY A 3 8.46 -10.95 -0.72
N ALA A 4 7.17 -11.11 -1.03
CA ALA A 4 6.34 -12.29 -0.70
C ALA A 4 6.24 -12.65 0.80
N LYS A 5 6.68 -11.77 1.70
CA LYS A 5 6.58 -11.97 3.15
C LYS A 5 5.18 -11.60 3.66
N PRO A 6 4.58 -12.39 4.57
CA PRO A 6 3.39 -11.97 5.29
C PRO A 6 3.72 -10.76 6.17
N ILE A 7 2.87 -9.74 6.13
CA ILE A 7 3.01 -8.52 6.96
C ILE A 7 2.09 -8.62 8.16
N GLN A 8 0.81 -8.94 7.91
CA GLN A 8 -0.19 -9.16 8.93
C GLN A 8 -1.24 -10.15 8.42
N THR A 9 -1.71 -11.01 9.32
CA THR A 9 -2.86 -11.89 9.09
C THR A 9 -4.02 -11.32 9.89
N THR A 10 -5.16 -11.07 9.24
CA THR A 10 -6.38 -10.54 9.88
C THR A 10 -7.61 -11.20 9.29
N ALA A 11 -8.64 -11.42 10.12
CA ALA A 11 -9.98 -11.77 9.68
C ALA A 11 -10.88 -10.53 9.51
N ASP A 12 -10.47 -9.39 10.07
CA ASP A 12 -11.14 -8.09 9.95
C ASP A 12 -10.31 -7.18 9.05
N LEU A 13 -10.67 -7.15 7.77
CA LEU A 13 -10.02 -6.33 6.77
C LEU A 13 -10.35 -4.83 6.94
N PRO A 14 -11.61 -4.40 7.21
CA PRO A 14 -11.92 -3.02 7.54
C PRO A 14 -11.16 -2.47 8.76
N GLY A 15 -11.08 -3.25 9.85
CA GLY A 15 -10.35 -2.85 11.06
C GLY A 15 -8.85 -2.72 10.82
N PHE A 16 -8.27 -3.61 10.01
CA PHE A 16 -6.88 -3.50 9.57
C PHE A 16 -6.60 -2.17 8.84
N TRP A 17 -7.45 -1.81 7.88
CA TRP A 17 -7.24 -0.58 7.11
C TRP A 17 -7.36 0.69 7.95
N ARG A 18 -8.27 0.71 8.94
CA ARG A 18 -8.49 1.90 9.78
C ARG A 18 -7.51 2.00 10.95
N GLY A 19 -6.90 0.90 11.37
CA GLY A 19 -5.97 0.82 12.49
C GLY A 19 -4.54 0.57 12.06
N SER A 20 -4.16 -0.71 11.97
CA SER A 20 -2.77 -1.15 11.84
C SER A 20 -2.11 -0.81 10.50
N TRP A 21 -2.89 -0.46 9.46
CA TRP A 21 -2.35 -0.02 8.18
C TRP A 21 -1.37 1.16 8.30
N ARG A 22 -1.63 2.11 9.20
CA ARG A 22 -0.75 3.29 9.38
C ARG A 22 0.64 2.88 9.86
N ASP A 23 0.72 1.92 10.76
CA ASP A 23 1.98 1.38 11.27
C ASP A 23 2.71 0.55 10.19
N VAL A 24 1.96 -0.22 9.41
CA VAL A 24 2.49 -0.96 8.25
C VAL A 24 3.11 0.00 7.23
N VAL A 25 2.41 1.08 6.89
CA VAL A 25 2.93 2.10 5.96
C VAL A 25 4.21 2.72 6.50
N LYS A 26 4.29 3.03 7.80
CA LYS A 26 5.48 3.63 8.42
C LYS A 26 6.72 2.73 8.27
N ASP A 27 6.59 1.42 8.51
CA ASP A 27 7.71 0.48 8.35
C ASP A 27 8.01 0.18 6.87
N MET A 28 6.98 -0.06 6.06
CA MET A 28 7.15 -0.50 4.68
C MET A 28 7.58 0.63 3.74
N LYS A 29 7.17 1.89 3.98
CA LYS A 29 7.54 3.03 3.13
C LYS A 29 9.05 3.28 3.11
N GLY A 30 9.73 3.05 4.25
CA GLY A 30 11.19 3.13 4.34
C GLY A 30 11.89 2.00 3.56
N ARG A 31 11.40 0.77 3.67
CA ARG A 31 11.98 -0.41 2.99
C ARG A 31 11.67 -0.46 1.49
N TYR A 32 10.53 0.09 1.07
CA TYR A 32 10.02 0.01 -0.30
C TYR A 32 9.55 1.39 -0.82
N PRO A 33 10.48 2.33 -1.07
CA PRO A 33 10.15 3.72 -1.43
C PRO A 33 9.51 3.88 -2.82
N ARG A 34 9.68 2.89 -3.71
CA ARG A 34 9.10 2.89 -5.08
C ARG A 34 7.64 2.40 -5.13
N HIS A 35 7.15 1.79 -4.06
CA HIS A 35 5.77 1.32 -3.96
C HIS A 35 4.82 2.46 -3.58
N ARG A 36 3.54 2.32 -3.96
CA ARG A 36 2.47 3.22 -3.49
C ARG A 36 2.02 2.77 -2.11
N TRP A 37 1.83 3.76 -1.23
CA TRP A 37 1.35 3.59 0.14
C TRP A 37 0.27 4.64 0.39
N PRO A 38 -0.95 4.45 -0.13
CA PRO A 38 -2.04 5.41 0.01
C PRO A 38 -2.52 5.48 1.47
N ASP A 39 -2.98 6.66 1.88
CA ASP A 39 -3.61 6.86 3.18
C ASP A 39 -4.98 6.16 3.25
N GLU A 40 -5.69 6.08 2.12
CA GLU A 40 -6.97 5.39 1.96
C GLU A 40 -6.86 4.21 0.97
N PRO A 41 -6.24 3.09 1.39
CA PRO A 41 -5.98 1.94 0.51
C PRO A 41 -7.25 1.27 -0.03
N TRP A 42 -8.39 1.46 0.62
CA TRP A 42 -9.69 0.93 0.15
C TRP A 42 -10.28 1.73 -1.02
N ALA A 43 -9.79 2.95 -1.28
CA ALA A 43 -10.25 3.82 -2.37
C ALA A 43 -9.22 3.95 -3.50
N GLU A 44 -8.03 3.38 -3.35
CA GLU A 44 -6.94 3.46 -4.33
C GLU A 44 -7.16 2.45 -5.47
N ASP A 45 -6.87 2.86 -6.72
CA ASP A 45 -6.98 1.94 -7.86
C ASP A 45 -5.91 0.84 -7.80
N PRO A 46 -6.29 -0.43 -8.04
CA PRO A 46 -5.33 -1.53 -8.09
C PRO A 46 -4.39 -1.36 -9.29
N SER A 47 -3.08 -1.40 -9.04
CA SER A 47 -2.10 -1.42 -10.14
C SER A 47 -0.77 -2.03 -9.72
N LEU A 48 -0.20 -2.84 -10.60
CA LEU A 48 1.13 -3.44 -10.48
C LEU A 48 2.27 -2.46 -10.82
N LYS A 49 1.94 -1.24 -11.27
CA LYS A 49 2.93 -0.22 -11.62
C LYS A 49 3.59 0.33 -10.36
N THR A 50 4.82 0.82 -10.50
CA THR A 50 5.48 1.63 -9.47
C THR A 50 4.76 2.98 -9.30
N LYS A 51 5.03 3.68 -8.19
CA LYS A 51 4.40 4.98 -7.90
C LYS A 51 4.49 5.97 -9.07
N ASN A 52 5.68 6.14 -9.65
CA ASN A 52 5.90 7.13 -10.70
C ASN A 52 5.19 6.75 -12.01
N ALA A 53 5.23 5.48 -12.40
CA ALA A 53 4.59 4.99 -13.63
C ALA A 53 3.05 5.08 -13.55
N PHE A 54 2.49 4.80 -12.38
CA PHE A 54 1.05 4.96 -12.14
C PHE A 54 0.63 6.43 -12.22
N ASN A 55 1.35 7.33 -11.56
CA ASN A 55 1.07 8.77 -11.59
C ASN A 55 1.26 9.38 -12.98
N ALA A 56 2.13 8.81 -13.83
CA ALA A 56 2.24 9.21 -15.22
C ALA A 56 1.00 8.81 -16.02
N THR A 57 0.46 7.60 -15.82
CA THR A 57 -0.75 7.12 -16.51
C THR A 57 -2.00 7.94 -16.16
N LYS A 58 -2.14 8.42 -14.91
CA LYS A 58 -3.29 9.26 -14.51
C LYS A 58 -3.29 10.69 -15.09
N ARG A 59 -2.18 11.14 -15.66
CA ARG A 59 -2.04 12.53 -16.18
C ARG A 59 -2.33 12.66 -17.68
N THR A 60 -2.43 11.53 -18.37
CA THR A 60 -2.86 11.38 -19.77
C THR A 60 -4.30 10.94 -19.80
#